data_AF-A0A2V9PIF5-F1
#
_entry.id   AF-A0A2V9PIF5-F1
#
_cell.length_a   1.000
_cell.length_b   1.000
_cell.length_c   1.000
_cell.angle_alpha   90.00
_cell.angle_beta   90.00
_cell.angle_gamma   90.00
#
_symmetry.space_group_name_H-M   'P 1'
#
loop_
_entity.id
_entity.type
_entity.pdbx_description
1 polymer ?
#
loop_
_entity_poly.entity_id
_entity_poly.type
_entity_poly.pdbx_seq_one_letter_code
_entity_poly.pdbx_strand_id
1 'polypeptide(L)'
;MQERRFLGGKIYSYLANDHARLDGAPRLATRDPNRIDRAAYAEFREGLLRHIGMEEKILLPAARSANGGKPLASVDKLHLDHGALAALLVPTPTSAIIAAIKTILDGHNPLEEGPGGVYEE
;
A
#
# COMPACT_ATOMS: atom_id res chain seq x y z
N MET A 1 27.42 -6.74 2.88
CA MET A 1 26.79 -6.02 1.75
C MET A 1 25.83 -6.89 0.95
N GLN A 2 26.18 -8.13 0.63
CA GLN A 2 25.38 -9.01 -0.24
C GLN A 2 24.03 -9.47 0.36
N GLU A 3 23.99 -9.73 1.66
CA GLU A 3 22.79 -10.19 2.38
C GLU A 3 21.72 -9.09 2.51
N ARG A 4 22.12 -7.83 2.71
CA ARG A 4 21.21 -6.67 2.74
C ARG A 4 20.53 -6.42 1.39
N ARG A 5 21.26 -6.59 0.28
CA ARG A 5 20.70 -6.46 -1.08
C ARG A 5 19.72 -7.59 -1.42
N PHE A 6 19.97 -8.79 -0.92
CA PHE A 6 19.08 -9.95 -1.07
C PHE A 6 17.79 -9.82 -0.24
N LEU A 7 17.89 -9.28 0.97
CA LEU A 7 16.73 -8.97 1.83
C LEU A 7 15.87 -7.84 1.23
N GLY A 8 16.48 -6.80 0.68
CA GLY A 8 15.77 -5.74 -0.05
C GLY A 8 14.93 -6.29 -1.20
N GLY A 9 15.53 -7.14 -2.06
CA GLY A 9 14.79 -7.79 -3.15
C GLY A 9 13.61 -8.65 -2.70
N LYS A 10 13.73 -9.37 -1.58
CA LYS A 10 12.63 -10.18 -1.03
C LYS A 10 11.48 -9.34 -0.48
N ILE A 11 11.79 -8.23 0.20
CA ILE A 11 10.80 -7.30 0.73
C ILE A 11 10.05 -6.63 -0.43
N TYR A 12 10.76 -6.18 -1.46
CA TYR A 12 10.14 -5.59 -2.66
C TYR A 12 9.21 -6.59 -3.36
N SER A 13 9.66 -7.83 -3.61
CA SER A 13 8.79 -8.86 -4.18
C SER A 13 7.57 -9.17 -3.31
N TYR A 14 7.74 -9.17 -1.98
CA TYR A 14 6.62 -9.41 -1.08
C TYR A 14 5.58 -8.28 -1.15
N LEU A 15 6.02 -7.01 -1.09
CA LEU A 15 5.13 -5.85 -1.16
C LEU A 15 4.45 -5.72 -2.52
N ALA A 16 5.17 -5.93 -3.63
CA ALA A 16 4.59 -5.91 -4.98
C ALA A 16 3.52 -7.01 -5.18
N ASN A 17 3.76 -8.21 -4.66
CA ASN A 17 2.74 -9.26 -4.66
C ASN A 17 1.53 -8.88 -3.79
N ASP A 18 1.75 -8.15 -2.70
CA ASP A 18 0.68 -7.68 -1.84
C ASP A 18 -0.14 -6.56 -2.49
N HIS A 19 0.49 -5.66 -3.28
CA HIS A 19 -0.22 -4.72 -4.16
C HIS A 19 -1.14 -5.44 -5.13
N ALA A 20 -0.64 -6.43 -5.88
CA ALA A 20 -1.46 -7.19 -6.82
C ALA A 20 -2.67 -7.86 -6.14
N ARG A 21 -2.49 -8.37 -4.91
CA ARG A 21 -3.57 -8.95 -4.09
C ARG A 21 -4.57 -7.88 -3.65
N LEU A 22 -4.08 -6.74 -3.16
CA LEU A 22 -4.90 -5.63 -2.67
C LEU A 22 -5.66 -4.92 -3.80
N ASP A 23 -5.11 -4.80 -4.99
CA ASP A 23 -5.78 -4.26 -6.17
C ASP A 23 -6.96 -5.13 -6.62
N GLY A 24 -6.88 -6.44 -6.36
CA GLY A 24 -7.92 -7.42 -6.67
C GLY A 24 -9.06 -7.47 -5.67
N ALA A 25 -8.76 -7.23 -4.39
CA ALA A 25 -9.68 -7.47 -3.28
C ALA A 25 -10.94 -6.58 -3.27
N PRO A 26 -10.89 -5.28 -3.63
CA PRO A 26 -12.08 -4.44 -3.78
C PRO A 26 -13.10 -5.02 -4.75
N ARG A 27 -12.65 -5.63 -5.86
CA ARG A 27 -13.54 -6.26 -6.85
C ARG A 27 -14.28 -7.47 -6.27
N LEU A 28 -13.69 -8.17 -5.30
CA LEU A 28 -14.33 -9.28 -4.61
C LEU A 28 -15.41 -8.77 -3.65
N ALA A 29 -15.09 -7.72 -2.89
CA ALA A 29 -16.00 -7.12 -1.91
C ALA A 29 -17.23 -6.46 -2.56
N THR A 30 -17.14 -6.02 -3.82
CA THR A 30 -18.21 -5.32 -4.55
C THR A 30 -18.79 -6.11 -5.73
N ARG A 31 -18.62 -7.44 -5.77
CA ARG A 31 -19.16 -8.29 -6.85
C ARG A 31 -20.67 -8.14 -7.02
N ASP A 32 -21.40 -7.99 -5.92
CA ASP A 32 -22.81 -7.66 -5.93
C ASP A 32 -22.97 -6.13 -5.85
N PRO A 33 -23.57 -5.47 -6.86
CA PRO A 33 -23.72 -4.01 -6.86
C PRO A 33 -24.62 -3.50 -5.73
N ASN A 34 -25.47 -4.36 -5.15
CA ASN A 34 -26.40 -4.00 -4.08
C ASN A 34 -25.90 -4.40 -2.69
N ARG A 35 -24.77 -5.12 -2.60
CA ARG A 35 -24.29 -5.67 -1.33
C ARG A 35 -22.78 -5.78 -1.29
N ILE A 36 -22.19 -5.22 -0.24
CA ILE A 36 -20.77 -5.41 0.06
C ILE A 36 -20.59 -6.73 0.83
N ASP A 37 -19.71 -7.59 0.32
CA ASP A 37 -19.27 -8.77 1.05
C ASP A 37 -18.39 -8.34 2.23
N ARG A 38 -18.94 -8.48 3.45
CA ARG A 38 -18.27 -8.05 4.68
C ARG A 38 -17.04 -8.89 5.01
N ALA A 39 -17.01 -10.18 4.65
CA ALA A 39 -15.86 -11.03 4.93
C ALA A 39 -14.70 -10.66 4.00
N ALA A 40 -14.98 -10.53 2.69
CA ALA A 40 -13.99 -10.07 1.72
C ALA A 40 -13.47 -8.66 2.05
N TYR A 41 -14.35 -7.74 2.47
CA TYR A 41 -13.94 -6.40 2.89
C TYR A 41 -13.07 -6.42 4.17
N ALA A 42 -13.39 -7.27 5.15
CA ALA A 42 -12.61 -7.40 6.37
C ALA A 42 -11.19 -7.90 6.07
N GLU A 43 -11.04 -8.90 5.20
CA GLU A 43 -9.74 -9.41 4.75
C GLU A 43 -8.94 -8.34 3.99
N PHE A 44 -9.60 -7.60 3.09
CA PHE A 44 -9.00 -6.45 2.40
C PHE A 44 -8.49 -5.40 3.39
N ARG A 45 -9.33 -4.98 4.34
CA ARG A 45 -9.02 -3.98 5.36
C ARG A 45 -7.82 -4.38 6.21
N GLU A 46 -7.81 -5.62 6.70
CA GLU A 46 -6.69 -6.13 7.50
C GLU A 46 -5.40 -6.18 6.67
N GLY A 47 -5.51 -6.66 5.43
CA GLY A 47 -4.39 -6.70 4.49
C GLY A 47 -3.79 -5.32 4.25
N LEU A 48 -4.61 -4.33 3.92
CA LEU A 48 -4.16 -2.97 3.61
C LEU A 48 -3.53 -2.29 4.83
N LEU A 49 -4.10 -2.44 6.03
CA LEU A 49 -3.49 -1.88 7.24
C LEU A 49 -2.14 -2.51 7.57
N ARG A 50 -2.01 -3.83 7.35
CA ARG A 50 -0.73 -4.53 7.52
C ARG A 50 0.29 -4.02 6.51
N HIS A 51 -0.12 -3.88 5.25
CA HIS A 51 0.69 -3.35 4.15
C HIS A 51 1.29 -1.99 4.49
N ILE A 52 0.42 -1.00 4.75
CA ILE A 52 0.81 0.35 5.19
C ILE A 52 1.75 0.29 6.40
N GLY A 53 1.44 -0.58 7.37
CA GLY A 53 2.27 -0.76 8.56
C GLY A 53 3.67 -1.29 8.27
N MET A 54 3.85 -2.14 7.26
CA MET A 54 5.17 -2.61 6.82
C MET A 54 5.93 -1.51 6.10
N GLU A 55 5.25 -0.71 5.29
CA GLU A 55 5.91 0.36 4.54
C GLU A 55 6.44 1.44 5.48
N GLU A 56 5.58 1.94 6.36
CA GLU A 56 5.89 2.96 7.36
C GLU A 56 7.02 2.55 8.31
N LYS A 57 7.02 1.29 8.75
CA LYS A 57 7.94 0.84 9.82
C LYS A 57 9.20 0.18 9.31
N ILE A 58 9.20 -0.30 8.06
CA ILE A 58 10.28 -1.12 7.52
C ILE A 58 10.80 -0.53 6.22
N LEU A 59 9.94 -0.39 5.20
CA LEU A 59 10.35 0.03 3.86
C LEU A 59 10.91 1.46 3.85
N LEU A 60 10.11 2.45 4.24
CA LEU A 60 10.49 3.86 4.15
C LEU A 60 11.72 4.18 5.01
N PRO A 61 11.87 3.65 6.25
CA PRO A 61 13.11 3.80 7.01
C PRO A 61 14.32 3.15 6.33
N ALA A 62 14.14 1.98 5.70
CA ALA A 62 15.23 1.29 5.01
C ALA A 62 15.66 2.04 3.74
N ALA A 63 14.71 2.49 2.92
CA ALA A 63 14.97 3.30 1.72
C ALA A 63 15.65 4.62 2.08
N ARG A 64 15.17 5.33 3.12
CA ARG A 64 15.83 6.54 3.63
C ARG A 64 17.27 6.27 4.06
N SER A 65 17.52 5.13 4.71
CA SER A 65 18.87 4.71 5.12
C SER A 65 19.77 4.41 3.90
N ALA A 66 19.22 3.78 2.87
CA ALA A 66 19.91 3.51 1.60
C ALA A 66 20.26 4.82 0.86
N ASN A 67 19.36 5.81 0.88
CA ASN A 67 19.58 7.16 0.35
C ASN A 67 20.42 8.06 1.28
N GLY A 68 21.32 7.49 2.08
CA GLY A 68 22.25 8.23 2.95
C GLY A 68 21.57 9.11 4.00
N GLY A 69 20.34 8.77 4.41
CA GLY A 69 19.54 9.52 5.37
C GLY A 69 18.80 10.72 4.78
N LYS A 70 18.84 10.95 3.47
CA LYS A 70 18.09 12.03 2.82
C LYS A 70 16.61 11.66 2.73
N PRO A 71 15.69 12.63 2.82
CA PRO A 71 14.27 12.39 2.56
C PRO A 71 14.06 11.83 1.14
N LEU A 72 13.16 10.85 1.01
CA LEU A 72 12.71 10.35 -0.30
C LEU A 72 11.75 11.37 -0.91
N ALA A 73 11.79 11.56 -2.23
CA ALA A 73 10.99 12.59 -2.89
C ALA A 73 9.47 12.41 -2.68
N SER A 74 9.00 11.16 -2.60
CA SER A 74 7.58 10.81 -2.47
C SER A 74 7.10 10.63 -1.03
N VAL A 75 7.99 10.70 -0.01
CA VAL A 75 7.67 10.26 1.36
C VAL A 75 6.49 11.01 1.99
N ASP A 76 6.41 12.33 1.80
CA ASP A 76 5.34 13.15 2.35
C ASP A 76 3.98 12.81 1.73
N LYS A 77 3.97 12.50 0.42
CA LYS A 77 2.76 12.07 -0.29
C LYS A 77 2.32 10.68 0.16
N LEU A 78 3.26 9.74 0.35
CA LEU A 78 2.98 8.40 0.85
C LEU A 78 2.37 8.45 2.26
N HIS A 79 2.94 9.24 3.17
CA HIS A 79 2.35 9.44 4.50
C HIS A 79 0.94 10.03 4.46
N LEU A 80 0.71 10.99 3.56
CA LEU A 80 -0.62 11.57 3.35
C LEU A 80 -1.62 10.51 2.85
N ASP A 81 -1.22 9.70 1.88
CA ASP A 81 -2.04 8.62 1.33
C ASP A 81 -2.36 7.56 2.39
N HIS A 82 -1.36 7.14 3.17
CA HIS A 82 -1.54 6.21 4.28
C HIS A 82 -2.54 6.72 5.31
N GLY A 83 -2.45 8.00 5.68
CA GLY A 83 -3.41 8.63 6.58
C GLY A 83 -4.83 8.64 6.01
N ALA A 84 -4.99 8.99 4.74
CA ALA A 84 -6.28 9.02 4.05
C ALA A 84 -6.89 7.61 3.93
N LEU A 85 -6.09 6.62 3.53
CA LEU A 85 -6.50 5.21 3.45
C LEU A 85 -6.94 4.70 4.81
N ALA A 86 -6.15 4.92 5.86
CA ALA A 86 -6.50 4.51 7.22
C ALA A 86 -7.82 5.15 7.69
N ALA A 87 -8.05 6.43 7.39
CA ALA A 87 -9.28 7.14 7.74
C ALA A 87 -10.51 6.56 7.01
N LEU A 88 -10.39 6.24 5.71
CA LEU A 88 -11.46 5.64 4.91
C LEU A 88 -11.83 4.22 5.36
N LEU A 89 -10.93 3.52 6.06
CA LEU A 89 -11.16 2.18 6.61
C LEU A 89 -11.86 2.17 7.98
N VAL A 90 -12.12 3.34 8.59
CA VAL A 90 -12.85 3.46 9.87
C VAL A 90 -14.38 3.29 9.72
N PRO A 91 -15.07 4.00 8.81
CA PRO A 91 -16.53 3.90 8.70
C PRO A 91 -16.98 2.54 8.13
N THR A 92 -18.30 2.29 8.21
CA THR A 92 -18.92 1.17 7.50
C THR A 92 -18.67 1.33 5.99
N PRO A 93 -18.22 0.27 5.28
CA PRO A 93 -17.89 0.39 3.87
C PRO A 93 -19.12 0.75 3.03
N THR A 94 -18.90 1.60 2.04
CA THR A 94 -19.83 1.90 0.95
C THR A 94 -19.10 1.75 -0.38
N SER A 95 -19.83 1.58 -1.48
CA SER A 95 -19.21 1.51 -2.81
C SER A 95 -18.40 2.78 -3.13
N ALA A 96 -18.85 3.94 -2.64
CA ALA A 96 -18.14 5.21 -2.78
C ALA A 96 -16.82 5.23 -2.00
N ILE A 97 -16.81 4.73 -0.76
CA ILE A 97 -15.57 4.59 0.04
C ILE A 97 -14.59 3.65 -0.66
N ILE A 98 -15.07 2.50 -1.16
CA ILE A 98 -14.22 1.52 -1.85
C ILE A 98 -13.63 2.13 -3.13
N ALA A 99 -14.42 2.90 -3.89
CA ALA A 99 -13.94 3.61 -5.08
C ALA A 99 -12.89 4.69 -4.72
N ALA A 100 -13.09 5.42 -3.62
CA ALA A 100 -12.12 6.40 -3.14
C ALA A 100 -10.80 5.74 -2.73
N ILE A 101 -10.86 4.63 -1.98
CA ILE A 101 -9.67 3.83 -1.63
C ILE A 101 -8.93 3.40 -2.89
N LYS A 102 -9.64 2.83 -3.88
CA LYS A 102 -9.02 2.43 -5.15
C LYS A 102 -8.34 3.60 -5.87
N THR A 103 -8.98 4.76 -5.90
CA THR A 103 -8.43 5.96 -6.56
C THR A 103 -7.13 6.41 -5.90
N ILE A 104 -7.04 6.32 -4.56
CA ILE A 104 -5.80 6.63 -3.83
C ILE A 104 -4.74 5.59 -4.18
N LEU A 105 -5.06 4.29 -4.12
CA LEU A 105 -4.12 3.20 -4.45
C LEU A 105 -3.58 3.29 -5.88
N ASP A 106 -4.43 3.62 -6.86
CA ASP A 106 -4.01 3.78 -8.27
C ASP A 106 -2.93 4.89 -8.43
N GLY A 107 -2.95 5.92 -7.57
CA GLY A 107 -1.92 6.98 -7.55
C GLY A 107 -0.77 6.72 -6.57
N HIS A 108 -0.98 5.86 -5.58
CA HIS A 108 -0.03 5.47 -4.55
C HIS A 108 1.01 4.49 -5.09
N ASN A 109 0.56 3.37 -5.67
CA ASN A 109 1.43 2.27 -6.09
C ASN A 109 2.57 2.74 -7.04
N PRO A 110 2.35 3.65 -8.01
CA PRO A 110 3.43 4.15 -8.87
C PRO A 110 4.51 4.97 -8.14
N LEU A 111 4.23 5.56 -6.97
CA LEU A 111 5.22 6.27 -6.18
C LEU A 111 6.22 5.30 -5.51
N GLU A 112 5.84 4.05 -5.37
CA GLU A 112 6.64 2.99 -4.76
C GLU A 112 7.35 2.14 -5.82
N GLU A 113 6.60 1.70 -6.83
CA GLU A 113 7.08 0.75 -7.85
C GLU A 113 7.49 1.39 -9.19
N GLY A 114 7.06 2.62 -9.44
CA GLY A 114 7.31 3.30 -10.71
C GLY A 114 8.78 3.72 -10.88
N PRO A 115 9.16 4.19 -12.08
CA PRO A 115 10.50 4.73 -12.32
C PRO A 115 10.80 5.89 -11.35
N GLY A 116 11.92 5.81 -10.63
CA GLY A 116 12.29 6.74 -9.57
C GLY A 116 11.45 6.61 -8.29
N GLY A 117 10.71 5.52 -8.14
CA GLY A 117 9.95 5.20 -6.94
C GLY A 117 10.81 4.62 -5.83
N VAL A 118 10.19 4.42 -4.66
CA VAL A 118 10.87 3.96 -3.43
C VAL A 118 11.68 2.67 -3.64
N TYR A 119 11.26 1.78 -4.52
CA TYR A 119 11.95 0.49 -4.72
C TYR A 119 13.27 0.60 -5.49
N GLU A 120 13.54 1.76 -6.12
CA GLU A 120 14.79 2.03 -6.86
C GLU A 120 15.86 2.79 -6.04
N GLU A 121 15.51 3.33 -4.86
CA GLU A 121 16.43 4.04 -3.95
C GLU A 121 17.20 3.10 -2.99
#